data_AF-A0A377E459-F1
#
_entry.id   AF-A0A377E459-F1
#
_cell.length_a   1.000
_cell.length_b   1.000
_cell.length_c   1.000
_cell.angle_alpha   90.00
_cell.angle_beta   90.00
_cell.angle_gamma   90.00
#
_symmetry.space_group_name_H-M   'P 1'
#
loop_
_entity.id
_entity.type
_entity.pdbx_description
1 polymer ?
#
loop_
_entity_poly.entity_id
_entity_poly.type
_entity_poly.pdbx_seq_one_letter_code
_entity_poly.pdbx_strand_id
1 'polypeptide(L)'
;MELGGKAPVIVFDDADIEAVVEGVRTFGYYNAGQDCTAACRIYAQKGIYDTLVEKLGAAVATLKSGAPDDESTELGPLSSLAHLERVSKAVEEAKATGHIK
;
A
#
# COMPACT_ATOMS: atom_id res chain seq x y z
N MET A 1 -1.68 -12.50 22.41
CA MET A 1 -2.81 -11.94 21.63
C MET A 1 -2.19 -11.17 20.48
N GLU A 2 -2.69 -11.34 19.26
CA GLU A 2 -2.27 -10.61 18.06
C GLU A 2 -3.48 -9.82 17.54
N LEU A 3 -3.46 -8.48 17.65
CA LEU A 3 -4.66 -7.63 17.56
C LEU A 3 -4.61 -6.60 16.42
N GLY A 4 -3.76 -6.85 15.43
CA GLY A 4 -3.54 -5.95 14.29
C GLY A 4 -2.36 -5.00 14.50
N GLY A 5 -2.04 -4.23 13.45
CA GLY A 5 -0.89 -3.33 13.42
C GLY A 5 -1.05 -2.17 12.45
N LYS A 6 -0.14 -1.21 12.57
CA LYS A 6 0.03 -0.08 11.63
C LYS A 6 1.52 0.15 11.39
N ALA A 7 2.15 -0.85 10.78
CA ALA A 7 3.60 -0.97 10.67
C ALA A 7 4.22 0.27 9.99
N PRO A 8 5.14 0.99 10.66
CA PRO A 8 5.85 2.09 10.07
C PRO A 8 6.93 1.58 9.10
N VAL A 9 7.03 2.22 7.93
CA VAL A 9 8.15 2.08 6.99
C VAL A 9 8.88 3.41 6.98
N ILE A 10 10.12 3.45 7.46
CA ILE A 10 10.89 4.68 7.60
C ILE A 10 11.98 4.68 6.53
N VAL A 11 11.93 5.64 5.61
CA VAL A 11 12.81 5.72 4.43
C VAL A 11 13.64 7.01 4.53
N PHE A 12 14.95 6.86 4.69
CA PHE A 12 15.91 7.97 4.73
C PHE A 12 16.36 8.37 3.32
N ASP A 13 16.97 9.55 3.20
CA ASP A 13 17.44 10.11 1.93
C ASP A 13 18.54 9.24 1.26
N ASP A 14 19.20 8.37 2.01
CA ASP A 14 20.27 7.46 1.56
C ASP A 14 19.79 6.02 1.28
N ALA A 15 18.48 5.77 1.38
CA ALA A 15 17.91 4.47 1.06
C ALA A 15 17.94 4.19 -0.45
N ASP A 16 18.04 2.91 -0.81
CA ASP A 16 17.81 2.45 -2.18
C ASP A 16 16.31 2.57 -2.50
N ILE A 17 15.94 3.60 -3.27
CA ILE A 17 14.54 3.90 -3.60
C ILE A 17 13.91 2.81 -4.47
N GLU A 18 14.66 2.19 -5.37
CA GLU A 18 14.10 1.13 -6.23
C GLU A 18 13.76 -0.11 -5.39
N ALA A 19 14.67 -0.49 -4.47
CA ALA A 19 14.41 -1.58 -3.54
C ALA A 19 13.22 -1.29 -2.62
N VAL A 20 13.07 -0.04 -2.15
CA VAL A 20 11.91 0.38 -1.35
C VAL A 20 10.61 0.28 -2.17
N VAL A 21 10.61 0.73 -3.42
CA VAL A 21 9.43 0.70 -4.28
C VAL A 21 9.00 -0.75 -4.57
N GLU A 22 9.94 -1.61 -4.96
CA GLU A 22 9.67 -3.03 -5.22
C GLU A 22 9.16 -3.74 -3.96
N GLY A 23 9.81 -3.49 -2.82
CA GLY A 23 9.42 -4.04 -1.54
C GLY A 23 8.01 -3.61 -1.13
N VAL A 24 7.71 -2.30 -1.15
CA VAL A 24 6.39 -1.80 -0.74
C VAL A 24 5.30 -2.21 -1.71
N ARG A 25 5.56 -2.28 -3.04
CA ARG A 25 4.61 -2.83 -4.02
C ARG A 25 4.14 -4.23 -3.63
N THR A 26 5.03 -5.04 -3.08
CA THR A 26 4.70 -6.39 -2.60
C THR A 26 4.11 -6.34 -1.19
N PHE A 27 4.85 -5.86 -0.19
CA PHE A 27 4.49 -5.97 1.23
C PHE A 27 3.35 -5.03 1.68
N GLY A 28 3.02 -4.02 0.87
CA GLY A 28 1.86 -3.15 1.10
C GLY A 28 0.55 -3.74 0.58
N TYR A 29 0.62 -4.62 -0.42
CA TYR A 29 -0.53 -5.07 -1.21
C TYR A 29 -0.71 -6.59 -1.25
N TYR A 30 0.27 -7.36 -0.77
CA TYR A 30 0.13 -8.80 -0.58
C TYR A 30 -1.12 -9.12 0.25
N ASN A 31 -1.87 -10.15 -0.13
CA ASN A 31 -3.17 -10.49 0.45
C ASN A 31 -4.18 -9.32 0.45
N ALA A 32 -4.08 -8.41 -0.53
CA ALA A 32 -4.83 -7.15 -0.59
C ALA A 32 -4.62 -6.23 0.64
N GLY A 33 -3.44 -6.30 1.26
CA GLY A 33 -3.10 -5.56 2.47
C GLY A 33 -3.81 -6.06 3.74
N GLN A 34 -4.49 -7.22 3.67
CA GLN A 34 -5.16 -7.86 4.80
C GLN A 34 -4.15 -8.65 5.63
N ASP A 35 -3.11 -7.96 6.09
CA ASP A 35 -2.00 -8.50 6.85
C ASP A 35 -1.69 -7.55 8.02
N CYS A 36 -1.47 -8.10 9.22
CA CYS A 36 -1.20 -7.30 10.43
C CYS A 36 0.13 -6.54 10.35
N THR A 37 1.03 -6.97 9.47
CA THR A 37 2.38 -6.44 9.25
C THR A 37 2.50 -5.65 7.95
N ALA A 38 1.40 -5.44 7.22
CA ALA A 38 1.39 -4.73 5.94
C ALA A 38 2.15 -3.40 6.02
N ALA A 39 2.94 -3.11 4.97
CA ALA A 39 3.72 -1.89 4.80
C ALA A 39 2.80 -0.66 4.55
N CYS A 40 2.08 -0.23 5.59
CA CYS A 40 0.87 0.59 5.44
C CYS A 40 0.97 2.01 6.01
N ARG A 41 2.15 2.41 6.53
CA ARG A 41 2.42 3.77 6.99
C ARG A 41 3.86 4.16 6.69
N ILE A 42 4.06 4.84 5.56
CA ILE A 42 5.37 5.19 5.04
C ILE A 42 5.72 6.61 5.49
N TYR A 43 6.87 6.76 6.14
CA TYR A 43 7.49 8.04 6.45
C TYR A 43 8.73 8.18 5.58
N ALA A 44 8.67 9.10 4.63
CA ALA A 44 9.74 9.37 3.69
C ALA A 44 10.46 10.65 4.11
N GLN A 45 11.79 10.62 4.18
CA GLN A 45 12.56 11.82 4.46
C GLN A 45 12.39 12.84 3.32
N LYS A 46 12.36 14.11 3.70
CA LYS A 46 12.00 15.24 2.81
C LYS A 46 12.77 15.31 1.48
N GLY A 47 14.00 14.78 1.40
CA GLY A 47 14.81 14.85 0.18
C GLY A 47 14.35 13.87 -0.90
N ILE A 48 13.68 12.78 -0.52
CA ILE A 48 13.24 11.71 -1.42
C ILE A 48 11.71 11.57 -1.51
N TYR A 49 10.94 12.39 -0.78
CA TYR A 49 9.49 12.27 -0.64
C TYR A 49 8.77 12.22 -1.99
N ASP A 50 8.92 13.26 -2.82
CA ASP A 50 8.19 13.36 -4.09
C ASP A 50 8.59 12.23 -5.05
N THR A 51 9.89 11.93 -5.14
CA THR A 51 10.42 10.83 -5.97
C THR A 51 9.88 9.47 -5.55
N LEU A 52 9.81 9.20 -4.24
CA LEU A 52 9.26 7.95 -3.73
C LEU A 52 7.75 7.86 -4.01
N VAL A 53 7.00 8.95 -3.80
CA VAL A 53 5.55 8.99 -4.08
C VAL A 53 5.27 8.71 -5.55
N GLU A 54 5.99 9.38 -6.46
CA GLU A 54 5.83 9.20 -7.91
C GLU A 54 6.14 7.77 -8.35
N LYS A 55 7.30 7.23 -7.95
CA LYS A 55 7.74 5.88 -8.35
C LYS A 55 6.86 4.80 -7.75
N LEU A 56 6.51 4.92 -6.48
CA LEU A 56 5.64 3.94 -5.83
C LEU A 56 4.23 3.98 -6.44
N GLY A 57 3.70 5.17 -6.72
CA GLY A 57 2.41 5.32 -7.41
C GLY A 57 2.41 4.63 -8.78
N ALA A 58 3.45 4.86 -9.59
CA ALA A 58 3.61 4.19 -10.88
C ALA A 58 3.71 2.67 -10.75
N ALA A 59 4.50 2.17 -9.80
CA ALA A 59 4.69 0.74 -9.59
C ALA A 59 3.41 0.04 -9.12
N VAL A 60 2.67 0.63 -8.18
CA VAL A 60 1.41 0.10 -7.66
C VAL A 60 0.32 0.09 -8.74
N ALA A 61 0.28 1.11 -9.62
CA ALA A 61 -0.71 1.18 -10.70
C ALA A 61 -0.60 0.02 -11.72
N THR A 62 0.52 -0.72 -11.73
CA THR A 62 0.70 -1.89 -12.59
C THR A 62 0.17 -3.20 -11.99
N LEU A 63 -0.22 -3.23 -10.71
CA LEU A 63 -0.70 -4.45 -10.05
C LEU A 63 -1.92 -5.01 -10.78
N LYS A 64 -1.80 -6.26 -11.25
CA LYS A 64 -2.87 -6.95 -11.96
C LYS A 64 -3.85 -7.60 -10.98
N SER A 65 -5.07 -7.07 -10.92
CA SER A 65 -6.19 -7.76 -10.28
C SER A 65 -6.85 -8.77 -11.22
N GLY A 66 -7.30 -9.89 -10.67
CA GLY A 66 -7.89 -10.97 -11.47
C GLY A 66 -8.45 -12.12 -10.65
N ALA A 67 -8.78 -13.21 -11.33
CA ALA A 67 -9.26 -14.43 -10.71
C ALA A 67 -8.14 -15.14 -9.93
N PRO A 68 -8.42 -15.81 -8.80
CA PRO A 68 -7.38 -16.44 -7.99
C PRO A 68 -6.62 -17.58 -8.67
N ASP A 69 -7.18 -18.19 -9.71
CA ASP A 69 -6.61 -19.28 -10.49
C ASP A 69 -5.88 -18.83 -11.77
N ASP A 70 -5.90 -17.53 -12.08
CA ASP A 70 -5.07 -16.94 -13.14
C ASP A 70 -3.67 -16.66 -12.59
N GLU A 71 -2.65 -17.33 -13.13
CA GLU A 71 -1.24 -17.18 -12.71
C GLU A 71 -0.71 -15.75 -12.84
N SER A 72 -1.36 -14.91 -13.64
CA SER A 72 -0.98 -13.51 -13.80
C SER A 72 -1.62 -12.56 -12.79
N THR A 73 -2.51 -13.05 -11.91
CA THR A 73 -3.12 -12.25 -10.84
C THR A 73 -2.10 -11.96 -9.74
N GLU A 74 -1.87 -10.67 -9.48
CA GLU A 74 -1.00 -10.18 -8.41
C GLU A 74 -1.81 -9.69 -7.19
N LEU A 75 -3.05 -9.24 -7.40
CA LEU A 75 -3.91 -8.66 -6.36
C LEU A 75 -5.31 -9.29 -6.36
N GLY A 76 -5.60 -10.08 -5.33
CA GLY A 76 -6.92 -10.68 -5.10
C GLY A 76 -7.95 -9.70 -4.50
N PRO A 77 -9.20 -10.16 -4.29
CA PRO A 77 -10.25 -9.37 -3.66
C PRO A 77 -10.06 -9.23 -2.14
N LEU A 78 -10.82 -8.32 -1.53
CA LEU A 78 -11.00 -8.28 -0.09
C LEU A 78 -11.89 -9.44 0.39
N SER A 79 -11.83 -9.75 1.69
CA SER A 79 -12.45 -10.93 2.29
C SER A 79 -13.98 -10.94 2.26
N SER A 80 -14.62 -9.77 2.23
CA SER A 80 -16.09 -9.65 2.25
C SER A 80 -16.55 -8.27 1.78
N LEU A 81 -17.83 -8.17 1.42
CA LEU A 81 -18.47 -6.91 1.03
C LEU A 81 -18.43 -5.87 2.17
N ALA A 82 -18.72 -6.28 3.41
CA ALA A 82 -18.63 -5.40 4.57
C ALA A 82 -17.20 -4.89 4.80
N HIS A 83 -16.18 -5.72 4.54
CA HIS A 83 -14.80 -5.27 4.65
C HIS A 83 -14.44 -4.29 3.51
N LEU A 84 -14.90 -4.54 2.29
CA LEU A 84 -14.77 -3.63 1.16
C LEU A 84 -15.38 -2.25 1.47
N GLU A 85 -16.61 -2.20 1.96
CA GLU A 85 -17.27 -0.96 2.38
C GLU A 85 -16.45 -0.19 3.43
N ARG A 86 -15.89 -0.90 4.41
CA ARG A 86 -15.03 -0.30 5.45
C ARG A 86 -13.75 0.30 4.88
N VAL A 87 -13.09 -0.40 3.94
CA VAL A 87 -11.88 0.11 3.27
C VAL A 87 -12.21 1.33 2.42
N SER A 88 -13.26 1.25 1.61
CA SER A 88 -13.73 2.37 0.79
C SER A 88 -14.06 3.60 1.64
N LYS A 89 -14.75 3.41 2.77
CA LYS A 89 -15.07 4.50 3.71
C LYS A 89 -13.81 5.18 4.25
N ALA A 90 -12.81 4.41 4.66
CA ALA A 90 -11.56 4.97 5.16
C ALA A 90 -10.83 5.80 4.08
N VAL A 91 -10.90 5.38 2.81
CA VAL A 91 -10.38 6.15 1.68
C VAL A 91 -11.17 7.44 1.46
N GLU A 92 -12.51 7.41 1.52
CA GLU A 92 -13.34 8.61 1.40
C GLU A 92 -13.11 9.61 2.56
N GLU A 93 -12.98 9.10 3.79
CA GLU A 93 -12.61 9.91 4.95
C GLU A 93 -11.27 10.62 4.74
N ALA A 94 -10.27 9.91 4.18
CA ALA A 94 -8.97 10.49 3.86
C ALA A 94 -9.08 11.60 2.80
N LYS A 95 -9.82 11.38 1.71
CA LYS A 95 -10.06 12.40 0.67
C LYS A 95 -10.73 13.66 1.24
N ALA A 96 -11.63 13.50 2.21
CA ALA A 96 -12.34 14.61 2.84
C ALA A 96 -11.46 15.51 3.74
N THR A 97 -10.21 15.12 4.04
CA THR A 97 -9.31 15.88 4.91
C THR A 97 -8.68 17.13 4.27
N GLY A 98 -8.86 17.33 2.96
CA GLY A 98 -8.50 18.58 2.25
C GLY A 98 -7.02 18.82 1.98
N HIS A 99 -6.12 17.91 2.38
CA HIS A 99 -4.67 18.03 2.15
C HIS A 99 -4.09 16.88 1.30
N ILE A 100 -4.94 15.97 0.83
CA ILE A 100 -4.58 14.96 -0.17
C ILE A 100 -4.68 15.64 -1.54
N LYS A 101 -3.57 15.60 -2.29
CA LYS A 101 -3.50 16.10 -3.67
C LYS A 101 -4.06 15.08 -4.66
#